data_AF-A0A318PJ57-F1
#
_entry.id   AF-A0A318PJ57-F1
#
_cell.length_a   1.000
_cell.length_b   1.000
_cell.length_c   1.000
_cell.angle_alpha   90.00
_cell.angle_beta   90.00
_cell.angle_gamma   90.00
#
_symmetry.space_group_name_H-M   'P 1'
#
loop_
_entity.id
_entity.type
_entity.pdbx_description
1 polymer ?
#
loop_
_entity_poly.entity_id
_entity_poly.type
_entity_poly.pdbx_seq_one_letter_code
_entity_poly.pdbx_strand_id
1 'polypeptide(L)'
;MQHLSRFAFACASLLLMMLALFLLTFGMFDLLRVLGQSWHAGRNAILQAISYVVIAVAVFDVAKYFVEEEVIQTSGKKSLGEARASLTKFITTIIIAVFIEGLVGVFETSTSEPAAILYPASLLVVATFIVLALGAFQRMSVDAEREKKKVGGGEE
;
A
#
# COMPACT_ATOMS: atom_id res chain seq x y z
N MET A 1 -8.48 12.53 -26.13
CA MET A 1 -7.70 11.48 -25.43
C MET A 1 -7.70 11.68 -23.91
N GLN A 2 -7.46 12.89 -23.39
CA GLN A 2 -7.48 13.15 -21.94
C GLN A 2 -8.80 12.74 -21.25
N HIS A 3 -9.97 13.11 -21.77
CA HIS A 3 -11.26 12.72 -21.19
C HIS A 3 -11.50 11.20 -21.12
N LEU A 4 -10.96 10.44 -22.09
CA LEU A 4 -11.07 8.99 -22.11
C LEU A 4 -10.21 8.35 -21.02
N SER A 5 -8.99 8.86 -20.83
CA SER A 5 -8.10 8.45 -19.73
C SER A 5 -8.76 8.71 -18.37
N ARG A 6 -9.26 9.93 -18.15
CA ARG A 6 -9.92 10.33 -16.90
C ARG A 6 -11.13 9.44 -16.58
N PHE A 7 -11.93 9.12 -17.59
CA PHE A 7 -13.07 8.22 -17.44
C PHE A 7 -12.63 6.79 -17.09
N ALA A 8 -11.62 6.25 -17.77
CA ALA A 8 -11.09 4.92 -17.48
C ALA A 8 -10.53 4.82 -16.06
N PHE A 9 -9.73 5.79 -15.61
CA PHE A 9 -9.20 5.85 -14.25
C PHE A 9 -10.30 6.03 -13.20
N ALA A 10 -11.35 6.79 -13.49
CA ALA A 10 -12.50 6.92 -12.60
C ALA A 10 -13.23 5.57 -12.43
N CYS A 11 -13.53 4.87 -13.52
CA CYS A 11 -14.13 3.54 -13.46
C CYS A 11 -13.24 2.53 -12.73
N ALA A 12 -11.94 2.50 -13.03
CA ALA A 12 -10.99 1.61 -12.36
C ALA A 12 -10.94 1.88 -10.85
N SER A 13 -10.87 3.15 -10.46
CA SER A 13 -10.81 3.51 -9.03
C SER A 13 -12.10 3.17 -8.29
N LEU A 14 -13.26 3.37 -8.91
CA LEU A 14 -14.55 2.95 -8.34
C LEU A 14 -14.62 1.43 -8.15
N LEU A 15 -14.15 0.66 -9.13
CA LEU A 15 -14.06 -0.80 -9.02
C LEU A 15 -13.13 -1.21 -7.87
N LEU A 16 -11.94 -0.61 -7.77
CA LEU A 16 -10.99 -0.89 -6.68
C LEU A 16 -11.59 -0.56 -5.30
N MET A 17 -12.30 0.57 -5.17
CA MET A 17 -13.00 0.93 -3.92
C MET A 17 -14.09 -0.09 -3.56
N MET A 18 -14.88 -0.55 -4.53
CA MET A 18 -15.87 -1.61 -4.29
C MET A 18 -15.23 -2.93 -3.89
N LEU A 19 -14.12 -3.33 -4.53
CA LEU A 19 -13.38 -4.53 -4.16
C LEU A 19 -12.79 -4.44 -2.75
N ALA A 20 -12.25 -3.28 -2.36
CA ALA A 20 -11.78 -3.04 -1.00
C ALA A 20 -12.91 -3.19 0.02
N LEU A 21 -14.10 -2.63 -0.27
CA LEU A 21 -15.28 -2.81 0.58
C LEU A 21 -15.69 -4.28 0.67
N PHE A 22 -15.67 -5.02 -0.44
CA PHE A 22 -15.99 -6.45 -0.40
C PHE A 22 -15.01 -7.24 0.47
N LEU A 23 -13.71 -6.98 0.36
CA LEU A 23 -12.71 -7.61 1.24
C LEU A 23 -13.02 -7.36 2.73
N LEU A 24 -13.39 -6.12 3.11
CA LEU A 24 -13.81 -5.81 4.48
C LEU A 24 -15.04 -6.60 4.90
N THR A 25 -16.06 -6.69 4.03
CA THR A 25 -17.30 -7.42 4.35
C THR A 25 -17.06 -8.93 4.46
N PHE A 26 -16.24 -9.51 3.59
CA PHE A 26 -15.88 -10.93 3.65
C PHE A 26 -15.08 -11.23 4.91
N GLY A 27 -14.07 -10.43 5.22
CA GLY A 27 -13.28 -10.63 6.44
C GLY A 27 -14.12 -10.53 7.72
N MET A 28 -15.07 -9.59 7.77
CA MET A 28 -15.98 -9.47 8.91
C MET A 28 -16.95 -10.65 8.99
N PHE A 29 -17.53 -11.07 7.86
CA PHE A 29 -18.48 -12.17 7.82
C PHE A 29 -17.82 -13.50 8.23
N ASP A 30 -16.63 -13.79 7.70
CA ASP A 30 -15.85 -14.97 8.04
C ASP A 30 -15.50 -14.98 9.54
N LEU A 31 -15.04 -13.85 10.08
CA LEU A 31 -14.73 -13.72 11.50
C LEU A 31 -15.94 -14.01 12.40
N LEU A 32 -17.09 -13.38 12.12
CA LEU A 32 -18.32 -13.57 12.91
C LEU A 32 -18.80 -15.03 12.84
N ARG A 33 -18.69 -15.66 11.67
CA ARG A 33 -19.08 -17.06 11.48
C ARG A 33 -18.21 -18.00 12.30
N VAL A 34 -16.89 -17.80 12.33
CA VAL A 34 -15.97 -18.67 13.09
C VAL A 34 -16.08 -18.45 14.59
N LEU A 35 -16.20 -17.19 15.04
CA LEU A 35 -16.37 -16.86 16.46
C LEU A 35 -17.67 -17.45 17.04
N GLY A 36 -18.73 -17.55 16.24
CA GLY A 36 -19.97 -18.20 16.64
C GLY A 36 -19.88 -19.73 16.81
N GLN A 37 -18.80 -20.37 16.33
CA GLN A 37 -18.63 -21.82 16.36
C GLN A 37 -17.60 -22.29 17.39
N SER A 38 -16.42 -21.65 17.48
CA SER A 38 -15.39 -22.06 18.46
C SER A 38 -14.39 -20.95 18.80
N TRP A 39 -14.02 -20.86 20.08
CA TRP A 39 -13.05 -19.87 20.59
C TRP A 39 -11.62 -20.09 20.06
N HIS A 40 -11.18 -21.35 19.94
CA HIS A 40 -9.83 -21.67 19.47
C HIS A 40 -9.62 -21.39 17.98
N ALA A 41 -10.64 -21.57 17.14
CA ALA A 41 -10.56 -21.16 15.72
C ALA A 41 -10.60 -19.64 15.55
N GLY A 42 -11.09 -18.90 16.56
CA GLY A 42 -11.15 -17.44 16.56
C GLY A 42 -9.79 -16.77 16.36
N ARG A 43 -8.69 -17.35 16.85
CA ARG A 43 -7.36 -16.76 16.68
C ARG A 43 -6.95 -16.67 15.21
N ASN A 44 -7.07 -17.76 14.45
CA ASN A 44 -6.69 -17.76 13.05
C ASN A 44 -7.65 -16.90 12.21
N ALA A 45 -8.95 -16.89 12.56
CA ALA A 45 -9.92 -16.01 11.91
C ALA A 45 -9.61 -14.52 12.13
N ILE A 46 -9.10 -14.13 13.31
CA ILE A 46 -8.64 -12.75 13.57
C ILE A 46 -7.45 -12.40 12.69
N LEU A 47 -6.45 -13.29 12.59
CA LEU A 47 -5.28 -13.07 11.73
C LEU A 47 -5.68 -12.91 10.25
N GLN A 48 -6.61 -13.74 9.78
CA GLN A 48 -7.14 -13.64 8.42
C GLN A 48 -7.94 -12.33 8.21
N ALA A 49 -8.75 -11.92 9.19
CA ALA A 49 -9.47 -10.66 9.14
C ALA A 49 -8.53 -9.44 9.10
N ILE A 50 -7.43 -9.47 9.85
CA ILE A 50 -6.39 -8.44 9.78
C ILE A 50 -5.82 -8.36 8.36
N SER A 51 -5.54 -9.51 7.72
CA SER A 51 -5.02 -9.54 6.35
C SER A 51 -6.02 -8.93 5.35
N TYR A 52 -7.31 -9.28 5.43
CA TYR A 52 -8.34 -8.66 4.60
C TYR A 52 -8.45 -7.15 4.79
N VAL A 53 -8.38 -6.66 6.03
CA VAL A 53 -8.42 -5.23 6.34
C VAL A 53 -7.22 -4.51 5.74
N VAL A 54 -6.02 -5.06 5.89
CA VAL A 54 -4.78 -4.47 5.39
C VAL A 54 -4.77 -4.38 3.87
N ILE A 55 -5.17 -5.46 3.19
CA ILE A 55 -5.27 -5.49 1.73
C ILE A 55 -6.33 -4.48 1.27
N ALA A 56 -7.50 -4.42 1.94
CA ALA A 56 -8.54 -3.47 1.60
C ALA A 56 -8.06 -2.02 1.75
N VAL A 57 -7.36 -1.68 2.83
CA VAL A 57 -6.80 -0.33 3.04
C VAL A 57 -5.77 0.00 1.97
N ALA A 58 -4.88 -0.93 1.62
CA ALA A 58 -3.88 -0.72 0.58
C ALA A 58 -4.53 -0.48 -0.79
N VAL A 59 -5.52 -1.29 -1.16
CA VAL A 59 -6.29 -1.14 -2.41
C VAL A 59 -7.07 0.18 -2.43
N PHE A 60 -7.65 0.58 -1.30
CA PHE A 60 -8.39 1.83 -1.18
C PHE A 60 -7.47 3.05 -1.34
N ASP A 61 -6.28 3.03 -0.75
CA ASP A 61 -5.27 4.07 -0.91
C ASP A 61 -4.81 4.21 -2.37
N VAL A 62 -4.63 3.08 -3.08
CA VAL A 62 -4.31 3.06 -4.52
C VAL A 62 -5.43 3.69 -5.34
N ALA A 63 -6.69 3.30 -5.07
CA ALA A 63 -7.84 3.84 -5.75
C ALA A 63 -7.98 5.35 -5.52
N LYS A 64 -7.78 5.81 -4.28
CA LYS A 64 -7.79 7.22 -3.92
C LYS A 64 -6.69 7.99 -4.67
N TYR A 65 -5.48 7.44 -4.75
CA TYR A 65 -4.38 8.03 -5.50
C TYR A 65 -4.75 8.22 -6.98
N PHE A 66 -5.32 7.22 -7.64
CA PHE A 66 -5.76 7.36 -9.04
C PHE A 66 -6.87 8.40 -9.23
N VAL A 67 -7.83 8.47 -8.30
CA VAL A 67 -8.85 9.53 -8.34
C VAL A 67 -8.21 10.91 -8.21
N GLU A 68 -7.30 11.09 -7.25
CA GLU A 68 -6.65 12.37 -7.00
C GLU A 68 -5.78 12.81 -8.19
N GLU A 69 -4.94 11.91 -8.72
CA GLU A 69 -3.97 12.22 -9.78
C GLU A 69 -4.59 12.31 -11.17
N GLU A 70 -5.44 11.35 -11.56
CA GLU A 70 -5.92 11.24 -12.94
C GLU A 70 -7.34 11.79 -13.12
N VAL A 71 -8.20 11.73 -12.09
CA VAL A 71 -9.60 12.14 -12.23
C VAL A 71 -9.80 13.59 -11.81
N ILE A 72 -9.31 13.98 -10.64
CA ILE A 72 -9.57 15.31 -10.04
C ILE A 72 -8.57 16.35 -10.52
N GLN A 73 -7.28 16.00 -10.58
CA GLN A 73 -6.24 16.99 -10.87
C GLN A 73 -6.41 17.58 -12.28
N THR A 74 -6.83 18.84 -12.31
CA THR A 74 -7.09 19.60 -13.54
C THR A 74 -6.01 20.67 -13.69
N SER A 75 -5.11 20.47 -14.64
CA SER A 75 -4.28 21.52 -15.27
C SER A 75 -3.21 22.27 -14.43
N GLY A 76 -2.93 21.87 -13.18
CA GLY A 76 -1.76 22.35 -12.45
C GLY A 76 -0.59 21.38 -12.55
N LYS A 77 0.57 21.78 -13.08
CA LYS A 77 1.79 20.96 -13.00
C LYS A 77 2.15 20.83 -11.52
N LYS A 78 2.08 19.62 -10.95
CA LYS A 78 2.63 19.36 -9.62
C LYS A 78 4.07 19.82 -9.57
N SER A 79 4.46 20.46 -8.48
CA SER A 79 5.88 20.63 -8.21
C SER A 79 6.53 19.25 -8.08
N LEU A 80 7.82 19.15 -8.41
CA LEU A 80 8.58 17.91 -8.25
C LEU A 80 8.52 17.41 -6.79
N GLY A 81 8.41 18.31 -5.82
CA GLY A 81 8.17 18.01 -4.40
C GLY A 81 6.84 17.28 -4.16
N GLU A 82 5.74 17.81 -4.66
CA GLU A 82 4.40 17.22 -4.48
C GLU A 82 4.29 15.85 -5.14
N ALA A 83 4.83 15.68 -6.36
CA ALA A 83 4.83 14.39 -7.04
C ALA A 83 5.61 13.32 -6.25
N ARG A 84 6.79 13.68 -5.72
CA ARG A 84 7.61 12.78 -4.90
C ARG A 84 6.96 12.46 -3.56
N ALA A 85 6.30 13.42 -2.91
CA ALA A 85 5.58 13.20 -1.66
C ALA A 85 4.40 12.24 -1.88
N SER A 86 3.65 12.41 -2.97
CA SER A 86 2.55 11.53 -3.37
C SER A 86 3.04 10.10 -3.62
N LEU A 87 4.10 9.95 -4.41
CA LEU A 87 4.72 8.65 -4.69
C LEU A 87 5.26 7.99 -3.42
N THR A 88 5.94 8.76 -2.56
CA THR A 88 6.46 8.27 -1.28
C THR A 88 5.34 7.74 -0.40
N LYS A 89 4.23 8.47 -0.29
CA LYS A 89 3.07 8.06 0.49
C LYS A 89 2.48 6.75 -0.05
N PHE A 90 2.32 6.65 -1.37
CA PHE A 90 1.84 5.45 -2.04
C PHE A 90 2.73 4.22 -1.77
N ILE A 91 4.04 4.35 -1.97
CA ILE A 91 4.98 3.25 -1.70
C ILE A 91 5.01 2.90 -0.21
N THR A 92 4.88 3.89 0.69
CA THR A 92 4.84 3.66 2.14
C THR A 92 3.63 2.81 2.53
N THR A 93 2.45 3.06 1.98
CA THR A 93 1.27 2.21 2.21
C THR A 93 1.52 0.77 1.78
N ILE A 94 2.14 0.56 0.60
CA ILE A 94 2.47 -0.79 0.11
C ILE A 94 3.46 -1.49 1.06
N ILE A 95 4.51 -0.80 1.49
CA ILE A 95 5.49 -1.33 2.44
C ILE A 95 4.80 -1.78 3.74
N ILE A 96 3.91 -0.96 4.28
CA ILE A 96 3.16 -1.29 5.51
C ILE A 96 2.32 -2.56 5.29
N ALA A 97 1.64 -2.67 4.14
CA ALA A 97 0.84 -3.86 3.81
C ALA A 97 1.70 -5.13 3.75
N VAL A 98 2.86 -5.09 3.07
CA VAL A 98 3.77 -6.23 2.98
C VAL A 98 4.34 -6.62 4.36
N PHE A 99 4.68 -5.63 5.21
CA PHE A 99 5.12 -5.93 6.56
C PHE A 99 4.05 -6.63 7.39
N ILE A 100 2.80 -6.16 7.32
CA ILE A 100 1.71 -6.80 8.07
C ILE A 100 1.43 -8.19 7.53
N GLU A 101 1.43 -8.38 6.21
CA GLU A 101 1.26 -9.71 5.59
C GLU A 101 2.37 -10.68 6.02
N GLY A 102 3.63 -10.22 6.02
CA GLY A 102 4.76 -11.00 6.51
C GLY A 102 4.63 -11.36 7.99
N LEU A 103 4.21 -10.40 8.84
CA LEU A 103 4.02 -10.64 10.28
C LEU A 103 2.88 -11.62 10.55
N VAL A 104 1.73 -11.41 9.91
CA VAL A 104 0.57 -12.30 10.03
C VAL A 104 0.95 -13.72 9.57
N GLY A 105 1.62 -13.83 8.42
CA GLY A 105 2.13 -15.10 7.92
C GLY A 105 3.09 -15.79 8.89
N VAL A 106 4.01 -15.05 9.54
CA VAL A 106 4.90 -15.62 10.57
C VAL A 106 4.08 -16.20 11.72
N PHE A 107 3.07 -15.49 12.23
CA PHE A 107 2.23 -15.98 13.33
C PHE A 107 1.40 -17.20 12.93
N GLU A 108 0.84 -17.20 11.72
CA GLU A 108 0.03 -18.30 11.20
C GLU A 108 0.89 -19.56 11.03
N THR A 109 1.99 -19.44 10.30
CA THR A 109 2.89 -20.57 9.99
C THR A 109 3.63 -21.08 11.22
N SER A 110 3.94 -20.23 12.20
CA SER A 110 4.53 -20.67 13.48
C SER A 110 3.61 -21.62 14.25
N THR A 111 2.29 -21.54 14.01
CA THR A 111 1.33 -22.39 14.71
C THR A 111 0.87 -23.60 13.90
N SER A 112 0.79 -23.49 12.57
CA SER A 112 0.30 -24.57 11.70
C SER A 112 1.43 -25.48 11.20
N GLU A 113 2.45 -24.91 10.57
CA GLU A 113 3.53 -25.65 9.91
C GLU A 113 4.87 -24.89 10.04
N PRO A 114 5.59 -25.03 11.16
CA PRO A 114 6.81 -24.25 11.42
C PRO A 114 7.88 -24.36 10.34
N ALA A 115 7.88 -25.44 9.55
CA ALA A 115 8.80 -25.63 8.42
C ALA A 115 8.62 -24.60 7.29
N ALA A 116 7.44 -23.98 7.15
CA ALA A 116 7.14 -23.01 6.10
C ALA A 116 7.43 -21.55 6.50
N ILE A 117 7.97 -21.30 7.70
CA ILE A 117 8.18 -19.94 8.26
C ILE A 117 9.10 -19.07 7.39
N LEU A 118 9.90 -19.68 6.52
CA LEU A 118 10.83 -19.00 5.65
C LEU A 118 10.13 -18.08 4.63
N TYR A 119 8.94 -18.45 4.12
CA TYR A 119 8.23 -17.62 3.16
C TYR A 119 7.76 -16.29 3.77
N PRO A 120 7.00 -16.27 4.89
CA PRO A 120 6.65 -15.01 5.57
C PRO A 120 7.87 -14.21 6.05
N ALA A 121 8.92 -14.89 6.54
CA ALA A 121 10.17 -14.22 6.93
C ALA A 121 10.85 -13.54 5.73
N SER A 122 10.83 -14.16 4.54
CA SER A 122 11.38 -13.57 3.32
C SER A 122 10.62 -12.32 2.88
N LEU A 123 9.29 -12.27 3.08
CA LEU A 123 8.50 -11.06 2.82
C LEU A 123 8.95 -9.88 3.69
N LEU A 124 9.29 -10.12 4.97
CA LEU A 124 9.82 -9.08 5.87
C LEU A 124 11.20 -8.57 5.42
N VAL A 125 12.04 -9.47 4.90
CA VAL A 125 13.34 -9.09 4.32
C VAL A 125 13.14 -8.24 3.07
N VAL A 126 12.25 -8.66 2.16
CA VAL A 126 11.91 -7.88 0.96
C VAL A 126 11.35 -6.51 1.33
N ALA A 127 10.41 -6.42 2.28
CA ALA A 127 9.85 -5.16 2.74
C ALA A 127 10.93 -4.22 3.28
N THR A 128 11.91 -4.76 4.02
CA THR A 128 13.07 -4.00 4.51
C THR A 128 13.91 -3.47 3.35
N PHE A 129 14.18 -4.27 2.32
CA PHE A 129 14.88 -3.80 1.12
C PHE A 129 14.10 -2.69 0.39
N ILE A 130 12.77 -2.78 0.32
CA ILE A 130 11.94 -1.72 -0.29
C ILE A 130 12.07 -0.41 0.53
N VAL A 131 12.07 -0.49 1.87
CA VAL A 131 12.31 0.68 2.74
C VAL A 131 13.68 1.30 2.47
N LEU A 132 14.73 0.48 2.41
CA LEU A 132 16.09 0.95 2.16
C LEU A 132 16.20 1.61 0.76
N ALA A 133 15.59 0.99 -0.25
CA ALA A 133 15.54 1.53 -1.60
C ALA A 133 14.77 2.87 -1.66
N LEU A 134 13.64 2.97 -0.95
CA LEU A 134 12.87 4.22 -0.85
C LEU A 134 13.69 5.31 -0.14
N GLY A 135 14.40 4.99 0.94
CA GLY A 135 15.29 5.92 1.63
C GLY A 135 16.43 6.41 0.74
N ALA A 136 17.04 5.51 -0.05
CA ALA A 136 18.06 5.87 -1.02
C ALA A 136 17.49 6.78 -2.14
N PHE A 137 16.32 6.44 -2.69
CA PHE A 137 15.63 7.23 -3.70
C PHE A 137 15.30 8.65 -3.21
N GLN A 138 14.82 8.78 -1.96
CA GLN A 138 14.52 10.07 -1.35
C GLN A 138 15.78 10.93 -1.20
N ARG A 139 16.89 10.34 -0.73
CA ARG A 139 18.15 11.06 -0.58
C ARG A 139 18.66 11.58 -1.93
N MET A 140 18.73 10.71 -2.94
CA MET A 140 19.16 11.10 -4.29
C MET A 140 18.25 12.18 -4.88
N SER A 141 16.94 12.10 -4.63
CA SER A 141 15.97 13.07 -5.11
C SER A 141 16.15 14.45 -4.48
N VAL A 142 16.50 14.52 -3.19
CA VAL A 142 16.77 15.79 -2.49
C VAL A 142 18.10 16.39 -2.94
N ASP A 143 19.12 15.56 -3.12
CA ASP A 143 20.45 15.99 -3.58
C ASP A 143 20.37 16.62 -4.99
N ALA A 144 19.63 16.01 -5.91
CA ALA A 144 19.42 16.53 -7.27
C ALA A 144 18.73 17.92 -7.30
N GLU A 145 17.83 18.20 -6.36
CA GLU A 145 17.20 19.53 -6.25
C GLU A 145 18.14 20.59 -5.66
N ARG A 146 18.96 20.20 -4.68
CA ARG A 146 19.96 21.09 -4.09
C ARG A 146 20.99 21.52 -5.13
N GLU A 147 21.41 20.60 -6.01
CA GLU A 147 22.30 20.93 -7.12
C GLU A 147 21.67 21.89 -8.12
N LYS A 148 20.42 21.66 -8.55
CA LYS A 148 19.71 22.61 -9.44
C LYS A 148 19.60 24.01 -8.85
N LYS A 149 19.35 24.13 -7.54
CA LYS A 149 19.25 25.42 -6.86
C LYS A 149 20.60 26.16 -6.76
N LYS A 150 21.72 25.42 -6.67
CA LYS A 150 23.07 26.00 -6.70
C LYS A 150 23.47 26.48 -8.09
N VAL A 151 23.11 25.75 -9.14
CA VAL A 151 23.42 26.12 -10.53
C VAL A 151 22.59 27.32 -11.00
N GLY A 152 21.31 27.41 -10.60
CA GLY A 152 20.44 28.54 -10.97
C GLY A 152 20.58 29.79 -10.09
N GLY A 153 21.37 29.75 -9.00
CA GLY A 153 21.58 30.87 -8.08
C GLY A 153 22.94 31.56 -8.21
N GLY A 154 23.73 31.21 -9.24
CA GLY A 154 25.05 31.78 -9.50
C GLY A 154 25.08 32.84 -10.62
N GLU A 155 23.91 33.24 -11.14
CA GLU A 155 23.78 34.24 -12.22
C GLU A 155 23.21 35.60 -11.76
N GLU A 156 23.15 35.87 -10.45
CA GLU A 156 22.79 37.21 -9.91
C GLU A 156 23.98 37.92 -9.25
#